data_AF-A0A1Q8VFS3-F1
#
_entry.id   AF-A0A1Q8VFS3-F1
#
_cell.length_a   1.000
_cell.length_b   1.000
_cell.length_c   1.000
_cell.angle_alpha   90.00
_cell.angle_beta   90.00
_cell.angle_gamma   90.00
#
_symmetry.space_group_name_H-M   'P 1'
#
loop_
_entity.id
_entity.type
_entity.pdbx_description
1 polymer ?
#
loop_
_entity_poly.entity_id
_entity_poly.type
_entity_poly.pdbx_seq_one_letter_code
_entity_poly.pdbx_strand_id
1 'polypeptide(L)'
;MVKLLDTATGRVWSAINGSGTFLELAPGENMTSYLSFGKVDTDTTTVMVPMAGFTTVSVLDAGDAKKAKIDLSVAQAALKQSSHAVPELADPVTIERYTRALDDSTSTHAGSKDITVTLASDVTFDSDSANLTPGADTQLKTVAGQLAQHPDGGTLTIVGHTDDIQDDAYNQTLSEKRANAVKTRLQQLTSLDKWKTTVSGKGETQPKINDTTDQARAANRRVEITLTPTGGTTPKKNTTPTPNNTTSSGSGKLPDPQGPVAKGPEGVTLTTKGLNTQGDVTITLDHLTRAGGYLLGTLTCTVKDGSTGAPLHPLLDDPETILSNQRSETGALSTLFASDGLTLLAAGERIFPADYLDADAEHHLPLTELRLLDNLKTGTTTICTVWPDPGGDTTTLDHPKGKYSTPDTAYRLTNIPIKNS
;
A
#
# COMPACT_ATOMS: atom_id res chain seq x y z
N MET A 1 3.97 12.24 9.48
CA MET A 1 3.92 13.65 9.06
C MET A 1 2.60 13.92 8.39
N VAL A 2 2.10 15.15 8.42
CA VAL A 2 0.88 15.53 7.70
C VAL A 2 1.06 15.32 6.19
N LYS A 3 0.02 14.82 5.53
CA LYS A 3 -0.01 14.65 4.07
C LYS A 3 -1.17 15.42 3.48
N LEU A 4 -0.96 16.00 2.32
CA LEU A 4 -2.04 16.54 1.49
C LEU A 4 -2.27 15.55 0.37
N LEU A 5 -3.53 15.17 0.16
CA LEU A 5 -3.98 14.14 -0.76
C LEU A 5 -4.94 14.77 -1.77
N ASP A 6 -4.58 14.70 -3.04
CA ASP A 6 -5.51 14.84 -4.16
C ASP A 6 -5.89 13.42 -4.60
N THR A 7 -6.91 12.87 -3.93
CA THR A 7 -7.35 11.51 -4.21
C THR A 7 -7.97 11.38 -5.59
N ALA A 8 -8.55 12.44 -6.16
CA ALA A 8 -9.18 12.41 -7.47
C ALA A 8 -8.16 12.13 -8.58
N THR A 9 -6.94 12.66 -8.46
CA THR A 9 -5.85 12.42 -9.42
C THR A 9 -4.78 11.46 -8.89
N GLY A 10 -4.90 11.00 -7.64
CA GLY A 10 -3.97 10.06 -7.01
C GLY A 10 -2.61 10.67 -6.73
N ARG A 11 -2.57 11.88 -6.16
CA ARG A 11 -1.33 12.59 -5.81
C ARG A 11 -1.22 12.89 -4.32
N VAL A 12 0.00 12.86 -3.79
CA VAL A 12 0.30 13.20 -2.40
C VAL A 12 1.45 14.21 -2.32
N TRP A 13 1.29 15.20 -1.44
CA TRP A 13 2.36 16.09 -1.02
C TRP A 13 2.80 15.74 0.40
N SER A 14 4.11 15.63 0.57
CA SER A 14 4.75 15.53 1.88
C SER A 14 4.85 16.92 2.51
N ALA A 15 4.15 17.14 3.62
CA ALA A 15 4.35 18.37 4.38
C ALA A 15 5.57 18.24 5.30
N ILE A 16 6.37 19.29 5.34
CA ILE A 16 7.53 19.45 6.20
C ILE A 16 7.12 20.31 7.38
N ASN A 17 7.66 20.00 8.56
CA ASN A 17 7.41 20.79 9.76
C ASN A 17 8.09 22.16 9.62
N GLY A 18 7.35 23.11 9.09
CA GLY A 18 7.84 24.43 8.78
C GLY A 18 8.05 25.31 10.03
N SER A 19 7.35 25.06 11.15
CA SER A 19 7.54 25.80 12.41
C SER A 19 8.52 25.14 13.38
N GLY A 20 8.99 23.93 13.10
CA GLY A 20 9.98 23.19 13.91
C GLY A 20 9.45 22.68 15.25
N THR A 21 8.14 22.73 15.49
CA THR A 21 7.51 22.36 16.78
C THR A 21 7.08 20.89 16.73
N PHE A 22 7.53 20.06 17.69
CA PHE A 22 6.93 18.73 17.88
C PHE A 22 5.49 18.89 18.38
N LEU A 23 4.55 18.14 17.78
CA LEU A 23 3.13 18.18 18.11
C LEU A 23 2.83 17.34 19.37
N GLU A 24 3.47 17.68 20.49
CA GLU A 24 3.18 17.08 21.79
C GLU A 24 2.08 17.90 22.48
N LEU A 25 0.94 17.27 22.75
CA LEU A 25 -0.24 17.91 23.33
C LEU A 25 -0.68 17.14 24.58
N ALA A 26 -0.90 17.85 25.69
CA ALA A 26 -1.61 17.26 26.82
C ALA A 26 -3.13 17.24 26.55
N PRO A 27 -3.89 16.34 27.21
CA PRO A 27 -5.35 16.30 27.06
C PRO A 27 -6.01 17.66 27.35
N GLY A 28 -6.78 18.17 26.40
CA GLY A 28 -7.49 19.46 26.50
C GLY A 28 -6.67 20.69 26.08
N GLU A 29 -5.39 20.51 25.72
CA GLU A 29 -4.58 21.59 25.16
C GLU A 29 -4.77 21.74 23.65
N ASN A 30 -4.52 22.95 23.15
CA ASN A 30 -4.51 23.26 21.73
C ASN A 30 -3.10 23.69 21.33
N MET A 31 -2.68 23.29 20.12
CA MET A 31 -1.44 23.74 19.50
C MET A 31 -1.72 24.12 18.06
N THR A 32 -0.94 25.07 17.55
CA THR A 32 -0.92 25.43 16.13
C THR A 32 0.46 25.12 15.59
N SER A 33 0.53 24.36 14.50
CA SER A 33 1.76 24.14 13.74
C SER A 33 1.57 24.65 12.31
N TYR A 34 2.63 25.25 11.78
CA TYR A 34 2.66 25.75 10.42
C TYR A 34 3.54 24.85 9.58
N LEU A 35 2.97 24.32 8.51
CA LEU A 35 3.61 23.35 7.64
C LEU A 35 4.01 24.01 6.32
N SER A 36 5.08 23.50 5.70
CA SER A 36 5.49 23.87 4.36
C SER A 36 5.37 22.66 3.44
N PHE A 37 4.89 22.87 2.22
CA PHE A 37 4.69 21.82 1.22
C PHE A 37 4.80 22.44 -0.17
N GLY A 38 5.09 21.61 -1.18
CA GLY A 38 5.14 22.05 -2.58
C GLY A 38 3.82 22.69 -3.04
N LYS A 39 3.85 23.39 -4.17
CA LYS A 39 2.66 24.07 -4.70
C LYS A 39 1.52 23.06 -4.87
N VAL A 40 0.38 23.33 -4.25
CA VAL A 40 -0.88 22.60 -4.49
C VAL A 40 -1.61 23.31 -5.61
N ASP A 41 -1.92 22.56 -6.67
CA ASP A 41 -2.50 23.04 -7.93
C ASP A 41 -3.97 22.66 -8.08
N THR A 42 -4.65 22.37 -6.97
CA THR A 42 -6.07 22.05 -6.88
C THR A 42 -6.82 23.09 -6.05
N ASP A 43 -8.13 23.21 -6.24
CA ASP A 43 -8.96 24.13 -5.44
C ASP A 43 -9.22 23.60 -4.01
N THR A 44 -9.21 22.28 -3.84
CA THR A 44 -9.35 21.60 -2.55
C THR A 44 -8.39 20.43 -2.44
N THR A 45 -8.04 20.08 -1.21
CA THR A 45 -7.21 18.90 -0.92
C THR A 45 -7.70 18.24 0.36
N THR A 46 -7.61 16.92 0.44
CA THR A 46 -7.79 16.20 1.71
C THR A 46 -6.48 16.27 2.48
N VAL A 47 -6.53 16.65 3.75
CA VAL A 47 -5.39 16.68 4.65
C VAL A 47 -5.51 15.48 5.58
N MET A 48 -4.51 14.60 5.54
CA MET A 48 -4.32 13.53 6.52
C MET A 48 -3.45 14.06 7.64
N VAL A 49 -4.02 14.17 8.84
CA VAL A 49 -3.31 14.53 10.05
C VAL A 49 -3.12 13.26 10.88
N PRO A 50 -1.88 12.76 11.04
CA PRO A 50 -1.61 11.55 11.82
C PRO A 50 -2.28 11.60 13.18
N MET A 51 -2.90 10.50 13.58
CA MET A 51 -3.66 10.36 14.84
C MET A 51 -4.86 11.31 15.05
N ALA A 52 -5.22 12.14 14.06
CA ALA A 52 -6.38 13.05 14.15
C ALA A 52 -7.42 12.82 13.04
N GLY A 53 -7.05 12.22 11.92
CA GLY A 53 -7.97 11.84 10.85
C GLY A 53 -7.77 12.63 9.56
N PHE A 54 -8.85 12.74 8.80
CA PHE A 54 -8.88 13.36 7.48
C PHE A 54 -9.82 14.56 7.47
N THR A 55 -9.41 15.64 6.81
CA THR A 55 -10.26 16.81 6.59
C THR A 55 -10.03 17.40 5.22
N THR A 56 -11.09 17.77 4.51
CA THR A 56 -10.96 18.45 3.21
C THR A 56 -10.92 19.95 3.44
N VAL A 57 -9.90 20.61 2.88
CA VAL A 57 -9.69 22.05 3.00
C VAL A 57 -9.62 22.69 1.63
N SER A 58 -9.98 23.98 1.57
CA SER A 58 -9.75 24.81 0.39
C SER A 58 -8.29 25.23 0.30
N VAL A 59 -7.77 25.29 -0.93
CA VAL A 59 -6.46 25.83 -1.25
C VAL A 59 -6.67 27.27 -1.72
N LEU A 60 -6.07 28.22 -1.03
CA LEU A 60 -6.22 29.64 -1.32
C LEU A 60 -4.87 30.24 -1.71
N ASP A 61 -4.86 31.08 -2.73
CA ASP A 61 -3.75 31.98 -2.96
C ASP A 61 -3.71 33.10 -1.89
N ALA A 62 -2.61 33.85 -1.85
CA ALA A 62 -2.44 34.91 -0.84
C ALA A 62 -3.50 36.04 -0.93
N GLY A 63 -4.00 36.32 -2.14
CA GLY A 63 -5.04 37.32 -2.36
C GLY A 63 -6.39 36.85 -1.81
N ASP A 64 -6.77 35.61 -2.09
CA ASP A 64 -8.01 35.01 -1.63
C ASP A 64 -8.00 34.72 -0.13
N ALA A 65 -6.87 34.29 0.42
CA ALA A 65 -6.69 34.18 1.87
C ALA A 65 -6.92 35.54 2.57
N LYS A 66 -6.40 36.64 2.00
CA LYS A 66 -6.63 38.00 2.51
C LYS A 66 -8.09 38.42 2.40
N LYS A 67 -8.78 38.11 1.30
CA LYS A 67 -10.24 38.36 1.16
C LYS A 67 -11.05 37.57 2.18
N ALA A 68 -10.63 36.34 2.48
CA ALA A 68 -11.20 35.49 3.53
C ALA A 68 -10.80 35.91 4.95
N LYS A 69 -10.03 37.00 5.11
CA LYS A 69 -9.54 37.55 6.39
C LYS A 69 -8.68 36.55 7.17
N ILE A 70 -7.96 35.67 6.47
CA ILE A 70 -6.98 34.76 7.06
C ILE A 70 -5.66 35.53 7.23
N ASP A 71 -5.23 35.72 8.48
CA ASP A 71 -3.95 36.35 8.80
C ASP A 71 -2.81 35.33 8.72
N LEU A 72 -1.97 35.47 7.70
CA LEU A 72 -0.81 34.61 7.48
C LEU A 72 0.48 35.15 8.14
N SER A 73 0.44 36.30 8.82
CA SER A 73 1.64 36.95 9.36
C SER A 73 2.32 36.10 10.44
N VAL A 74 1.55 35.49 11.35
CA VAL A 74 2.05 34.59 12.39
C VAL A 74 2.69 33.34 11.77
N ALA A 75 2.01 32.75 10.78
CA ALA A 75 2.53 31.60 10.04
C ALA A 75 3.86 31.93 9.36
N GLN A 76 3.91 33.03 8.61
CA GLN A 76 5.11 33.48 7.91
C GLN A 76 6.27 33.79 8.88
N ALA A 77 5.99 34.38 10.04
CA ALA A 77 7.00 34.63 11.05
C ALA A 77 7.57 33.33 11.64
N ALA A 78 6.69 32.37 11.96
CA ALA A 78 7.09 31.06 12.47
C ALA A 78 7.93 30.26 11.45
N LEU A 79 7.52 30.28 10.17
CA LEU A 79 8.24 29.63 9.07
C LEU A 79 9.63 30.25 8.84
N LYS A 80 9.79 31.57 9.00
CA LYS A 80 11.09 32.25 8.87
C LYS A 80 12.07 31.94 10.01
N GLN A 81 11.55 31.61 11.19
CA GLN A 81 12.36 31.31 12.37
C GLN A 81 12.85 29.87 12.40
N SER A 82 12.23 28.96 11.64
CA SER A 82 12.66 27.58 11.63
C SER A 82 13.99 27.44 10.88
N SER A 83 14.90 26.65 11.44
CA SER A 83 16.18 26.29 10.82
C SER A 83 16.03 25.26 9.69
N HIS A 84 14.82 24.75 9.45
CA HIS A 84 14.49 23.77 8.42
C HIS A 84 14.22 24.45 7.08
N ALA A 85 15.08 25.39 6.69
CA ALA A 85 15.01 25.99 5.36
C ALA A 85 15.27 24.89 4.33
N VAL A 86 14.20 24.32 3.78
CA VAL A 86 14.27 23.41 2.65
C VAL A 86 14.42 24.30 1.41
N PRO A 87 15.55 24.23 0.68
CA PRO A 87 15.81 25.13 -0.44
C PRO A 87 14.72 25.03 -1.53
N GLU A 88 14.09 23.85 -1.64
CA GLU A 88 13.04 23.53 -2.60
C GLU A 88 12.06 22.54 -1.98
N LEU A 89 10.77 22.90 -1.95
CA LEU A 89 9.72 22.00 -1.45
C LEU A 89 9.37 21.00 -2.55
N ALA A 90 9.33 19.71 -2.21
CA ALA A 90 9.07 18.65 -3.16
C ALA A 90 7.71 18.81 -3.87
N ASP A 91 7.71 18.54 -5.18
CA ASP A 91 6.51 18.38 -5.99
C ASP A 91 5.67 17.18 -5.50
N PRO A 92 4.36 17.16 -5.81
CA PRO A 92 3.55 15.99 -5.50
C PRO A 92 4.05 14.76 -6.23
N VAL A 93 4.00 13.62 -5.54
CA VAL A 93 4.24 12.31 -6.14
C VAL A 93 2.94 11.54 -6.28
N THR A 94 2.95 10.50 -7.12
CA THR A 94 1.78 9.64 -7.31
C THR A 94 1.59 8.74 -6.09
N ILE A 95 0.34 8.58 -5.69
CA ILE A 95 -0.10 7.56 -4.74
C ILE A 95 -0.15 6.22 -5.48
N GLU A 96 0.75 5.33 -5.11
CA GLU A 96 0.89 4.01 -5.69
C GLU A 96 0.07 2.96 -4.95
N ARG A 97 -0.04 1.79 -5.58
CA ARG A 97 -0.85 0.68 -5.08
C ARG A 97 -0.05 -0.62 -5.12
N TYR A 98 -0.22 -1.42 -4.09
CA TYR A 98 0.35 -2.75 -3.99
C TYR A 98 -0.71 -3.78 -3.58
N THR A 99 -0.83 -4.86 -4.35
CA THR A 99 -1.71 -5.99 -4.04
C THR A 99 -0.99 -7.31 -4.18
N ARG A 100 -1.46 -8.33 -3.45
CA ARG A 100 -1.02 -9.73 -3.57
C ARG A 100 -2.23 -10.65 -3.67
N ALA A 101 -2.16 -11.67 -4.50
CA ALA A 101 -3.15 -12.74 -4.46
C ALA A 101 -3.08 -13.45 -3.09
N LEU A 102 -4.22 -13.92 -2.59
CA LEU A 102 -4.30 -14.58 -1.28
C LEU A 102 -3.52 -15.89 -1.16
N ASP A 103 -3.14 -16.48 -2.29
CA ASP A 103 -2.30 -17.67 -2.40
C ASP A 103 -0.84 -17.35 -2.75
N ASP A 104 -0.44 -16.07 -2.65
CA ASP A 104 0.89 -15.52 -2.97
C ASP A 104 1.36 -15.79 -4.40
N SER A 105 0.43 -16.19 -5.26
CA SER A 105 0.73 -16.62 -6.60
C SER A 105 1.05 -15.43 -7.52
N THR A 106 0.53 -14.24 -7.21
CA THR A 106 0.84 -12.98 -7.88
C THR A 106 0.99 -11.81 -6.93
N SER A 107 1.80 -10.82 -7.30
CA SER A 107 1.74 -9.47 -6.75
C SER A 107 1.62 -8.42 -7.86
N THR A 108 0.96 -7.31 -7.59
CA THR A 108 0.84 -6.18 -8.53
C THR A 108 1.33 -4.90 -7.87
N HIS A 109 2.29 -4.24 -8.50
CA HIS A 109 2.68 -2.87 -8.19
C HIS A 109 2.13 -1.96 -9.28
N ALA A 110 1.34 -0.94 -8.91
CA ALA A 110 0.85 0.07 -9.84
C ALA A 110 1.37 1.45 -9.41
N GLY A 111 2.37 1.93 -10.15
CA GLY A 111 2.97 3.24 -9.97
C GLY A 111 2.39 4.28 -10.93
N SER A 112 3.12 5.37 -11.14
CA SER A 112 2.68 6.47 -12.04
C SER A 112 2.84 6.16 -13.52
N LYS A 113 3.90 5.41 -13.87
CA LYS A 113 4.31 5.15 -15.25
C LYS A 113 3.99 3.74 -15.70
N ASP A 114 4.11 2.79 -14.80
CA ASP A 114 3.95 1.37 -15.09
C ASP A 114 3.14 0.61 -14.05
N ILE A 115 2.65 -0.54 -14.49
CA ILE A 115 2.03 -1.56 -13.67
C ILE A 115 2.88 -2.82 -13.85
N THR A 116 3.46 -3.32 -12.78
CA THR A 116 4.26 -4.56 -12.79
C THR A 116 3.52 -5.65 -12.03
N VAL A 117 3.18 -6.72 -12.75
CA VAL A 117 2.64 -7.95 -12.16
C VAL A 117 3.76 -8.97 -12.06
N THR A 118 4.01 -9.47 -10.86
CA THR A 118 4.95 -10.56 -10.62
C THR A 118 4.17 -11.86 -10.45
N LEU A 119 4.52 -12.88 -11.24
CA LEU A 119 3.99 -14.23 -11.11
C LEU A 119 5.02 -15.13 -10.40
N ALA A 120 4.60 -15.78 -9.31
CA ALA A 120 5.44 -16.76 -8.62
C ALA A 120 5.53 -18.06 -9.45
N SER A 121 6.73 -18.44 -9.88
CA SER A 121 6.90 -19.55 -10.82
C SER A 121 6.43 -20.89 -10.26
N ASP A 122 6.52 -21.08 -8.94
CA ASP A 122 6.11 -22.32 -8.27
C ASP A 122 4.61 -22.58 -8.34
N VAL A 123 3.81 -21.54 -8.59
CA VAL A 123 2.37 -21.66 -8.82
C VAL A 123 2.05 -21.60 -10.31
N THR A 124 2.80 -20.82 -11.08
CA THR A 124 2.55 -20.58 -12.50
C THR A 124 2.98 -21.75 -13.39
N PHE A 125 4.01 -22.51 -13.02
CA PHE A 125 4.57 -23.57 -13.87
C PHE A 125 4.69 -24.92 -13.15
N ASP A 126 4.62 -26.01 -13.93
CA ASP A 126 5.07 -27.31 -13.45
C ASP A 126 6.55 -27.25 -13.04
N SER A 127 6.95 -28.09 -12.07
CA SER A 127 8.33 -28.15 -11.58
C SER A 127 9.33 -28.31 -12.73
N ASP A 128 10.37 -27.48 -12.71
CA ASP A 128 11.46 -27.46 -13.70
C ASP A 128 10.97 -27.36 -15.16
N SER A 129 9.82 -26.73 -15.39
CA SER A 129 9.17 -26.64 -16.70
C SER A 129 8.71 -25.22 -17.04
N ALA A 130 8.33 -25.04 -18.30
CA ALA A 130 7.62 -23.87 -18.81
C ALA A 130 6.14 -24.16 -19.14
N ASN A 131 5.65 -25.35 -18.76
CA ASN A 131 4.24 -25.70 -18.86
C ASN A 131 3.45 -24.91 -17.82
N LEU A 132 2.46 -24.16 -18.27
CA LEU A 132 1.57 -23.39 -17.38
C LEU A 132 0.63 -24.34 -16.63
N THR A 133 0.49 -24.11 -15.33
CA THR A 133 -0.49 -24.82 -14.50
C THR A 133 -1.91 -24.32 -14.79
N PRO A 134 -2.96 -25.04 -14.36
CA PRO A 134 -4.32 -24.50 -14.38
C PRO A 134 -4.48 -23.21 -13.56
N GLY A 135 -3.72 -23.07 -12.47
CA GLY A 135 -3.74 -21.87 -11.61
C GLY A 135 -3.22 -20.63 -12.35
N ALA A 136 -2.21 -20.81 -13.21
CA ALA A 136 -1.64 -19.74 -14.03
C ALA A 136 -2.69 -19.04 -14.92
N ASP A 137 -3.71 -19.77 -15.37
CA ASP A 137 -4.74 -19.21 -16.23
C ASP A 137 -5.56 -18.11 -15.53
N THR A 138 -5.86 -18.30 -14.25
CA THR A 138 -6.57 -17.30 -13.44
C THR A 138 -5.73 -16.03 -13.29
N GLN A 139 -4.43 -16.19 -13.00
CA GLN A 139 -3.50 -15.07 -12.87
C GLN A 139 -3.38 -14.26 -14.17
N LEU A 140 -3.20 -14.96 -15.29
CA LEU A 140 -3.01 -14.32 -16.59
C LEU A 140 -4.30 -13.66 -17.11
N LYS A 141 -5.49 -14.11 -16.66
CA LYS A 141 -6.75 -13.38 -16.90
C LYS A 141 -6.80 -12.05 -16.14
N THR A 142 -6.25 -11.97 -14.94
CA THR A 142 -6.13 -10.70 -14.20
C THR A 142 -5.24 -9.71 -14.97
N VAL A 143 -4.08 -10.18 -15.45
CA VAL A 143 -3.18 -9.37 -16.30
C VAL A 143 -3.87 -8.94 -17.60
N ALA A 144 -4.61 -9.84 -18.25
CA ALA A 144 -5.37 -9.53 -19.46
C ALA A 144 -6.45 -8.46 -19.19
N GLY A 145 -7.09 -8.50 -18.01
CA GLY A 145 -8.02 -7.47 -17.55
C GLY A 145 -7.35 -6.11 -17.39
N GLN A 146 -6.16 -6.06 -16.80
CA GLN A 146 -5.37 -4.82 -16.68
C GLN A 146 -4.97 -4.26 -18.05
N LEU A 147 -4.48 -5.10 -18.98
CA LEU A 147 -4.19 -4.70 -20.36
C LEU A 147 -5.42 -4.07 -21.04
N ALA A 148 -6.62 -4.62 -20.79
CA ALA A 148 -7.87 -4.11 -21.35
C ALA A 148 -8.33 -2.76 -20.75
N GLN A 149 -7.87 -2.39 -19.55
CA GLN A 149 -8.14 -1.08 -18.94
C GLN A 149 -7.37 0.07 -19.62
N HIS A 150 -6.34 -0.27 -20.42
CA HIS A 150 -5.52 0.67 -21.17
C HIS A 150 -5.65 0.42 -22.68
N PRO A 151 -6.80 0.76 -23.29
CA PRO A 151 -7.10 0.44 -24.68
C PRO A 151 -6.23 1.18 -25.70
N ASP A 152 -5.46 2.18 -25.29
CA ASP A 152 -4.49 2.89 -26.14
C ASP A 152 -3.15 2.15 -26.24
N GLY A 153 -2.97 1.10 -25.44
CA GLY A 153 -1.75 0.29 -25.41
C GLY A 153 -0.54 1.05 -24.87
N GLY A 154 0.64 0.58 -25.24
CA GLY A 154 1.91 1.01 -24.66
C GLY A 154 3.02 0.00 -24.89
N THR A 155 3.94 -0.14 -23.94
CA THR A 155 4.93 -1.22 -23.95
C THR A 155 4.52 -2.32 -22.99
N LEU A 156 4.79 -3.56 -23.37
CA LEU A 156 4.59 -4.74 -22.54
C LEU A 156 5.92 -5.49 -22.47
N THR A 157 6.51 -5.59 -21.28
CA THR A 157 7.77 -6.30 -21.07
C THR A 157 7.51 -7.53 -20.22
N ILE A 158 7.98 -8.69 -20.66
CA ILE A 158 7.84 -9.96 -19.93
C ILE A 158 9.24 -10.51 -19.69
N VAL A 159 9.63 -10.64 -18.43
CA VAL A 159 10.97 -11.09 -18.04
C VAL A 159 10.86 -12.32 -17.15
N GLY A 160 11.47 -13.43 -17.56
CA GLY A 160 11.59 -14.62 -16.74
C GLY A 160 12.87 -14.62 -15.92
N HIS A 161 12.80 -15.18 -14.73
CA HIS A 161 13.94 -15.36 -13.82
C HIS A 161 13.92 -16.74 -13.15
N THR A 162 15.09 -17.17 -12.68
CA THR A 162 15.30 -18.42 -11.92
C THR A 162 16.00 -18.12 -10.60
N ASP A 163 16.13 -19.16 -9.77
CA ASP A 163 17.05 -19.17 -8.62
C ASP A 163 18.47 -19.60 -9.04
N ASP A 164 19.35 -19.75 -8.04
CA ASP A 164 20.78 -20.04 -8.14
C ASP A 164 21.14 -21.55 -8.18
N ILE A 165 20.17 -22.44 -8.45
CA ILE A 165 20.36 -23.89 -8.27
C ILE A 165 20.99 -24.59 -9.48
N GLN A 166 20.57 -24.22 -10.70
CA GLN A 166 21.04 -24.85 -11.95
C GLN A 166 22.13 -24.01 -12.61
N ASP A 167 22.79 -24.54 -13.64
CA ASP A 167 23.81 -23.77 -14.36
C ASP A 167 23.21 -22.57 -15.13
N ASP A 168 24.01 -21.52 -15.30
CA ASP A 168 23.61 -20.26 -15.95
C ASP A 168 22.93 -20.47 -17.30
N ALA A 169 23.43 -21.40 -18.13
CA ALA A 169 22.92 -21.63 -19.47
C ALA A 169 21.54 -22.32 -19.44
N TYR A 170 21.38 -23.28 -18.51
CA TYR A 170 20.09 -23.89 -18.23
C TYR A 170 19.08 -22.87 -17.73
N ASN A 171 19.46 -22.09 -16.71
CA ASN A 171 18.63 -21.07 -16.09
C ASN A 171 18.20 -19.98 -17.09
N GLN A 172 19.12 -19.55 -17.96
CA GLN A 172 18.82 -18.63 -19.06
C GLN A 172 17.77 -19.23 -20.02
N THR A 173 17.95 -20.48 -20.44
CA THR A 173 17.02 -21.16 -21.34
C THR A 173 15.63 -21.34 -20.71
N LEU A 174 15.57 -21.75 -19.44
CA LEU A 174 14.31 -21.99 -18.73
C LEU A 174 13.53 -20.68 -18.53
N SER A 175 14.21 -19.62 -18.09
CA SER A 175 13.57 -18.32 -17.91
C SER A 175 13.01 -17.74 -19.21
N GLU A 176 13.73 -17.86 -20.33
CA GLU A 176 13.24 -17.46 -21.66
C GLU A 176 12.00 -18.25 -22.08
N LYS A 177 11.99 -19.58 -21.87
CA LYS A 177 10.84 -20.42 -22.19
C LYS A 177 9.60 -20.03 -21.37
N ARG A 178 9.77 -19.79 -20.07
CA ARG A 178 8.68 -19.35 -19.16
C ARG A 178 8.09 -18.01 -19.58
N ALA A 179 8.95 -17.04 -19.90
CA ALA A 179 8.51 -15.72 -20.37
C ALA A 179 7.73 -15.81 -21.70
N ASN A 180 8.18 -16.67 -22.63
CA ASN A 180 7.48 -16.91 -23.89
C ASN A 180 6.14 -17.65 -23.72
N ALA A 181 6.04 -18.59 -22.78
CA ALA A 181 4.78 -19.27 -22.45
C ALA A 181 3.74 -18.28 -21.93
N VAL A 182 4.14 -17.38 -21.03
CA VAL A 182 3.29 -16.28 -20.53
C VAL A 182 2.80 -15.38 -21.65
N LYS A 183 3.71 -14.89 -22.52
CA LYS A 183 3.32 -14.10 -23.70
C LYS A 183 2.27 -14.82 -24.56
N THR A 184 2.54 -16.08 -24.89
CA THR A 184 1.67 -16.89 -25.75
C THR A 184 0.28 -17.01 -25.15
N ARG A 185 0.20 -17.23 -23.83
CA ARG A 185 -1.09 -17.32 -23.15
C ARG A 185 -1.81 -15.97 -23.09
N LEU A 186 -1.11 -14.87 -22.84
CA LEU A 186 -1.72 -13.53 -22.87
C LEU A 186 -2.31 -13.19 -24.25
N GLN A 187 -1.63 -13.55 -25.34
CA GLN A 187 -2.14 -13.38 -26.71
C GLN A 187 -3.41 -14.19 -27.00
N GLN A 188 -3.61 -15.31 -26.29
CA GLN A 188 -4.85 -16.10 -26.39
C GLN A 188 -5.99 -15.49 -25.57
N LEU A 189 -5.67 -14.73 -24.51
CA LEU A 189 -6.65 -14.14 -23.59
C LEU A 189 -7.10 -12.74 -24.02
N THR A 190 -6.22 -11.96 -24.66
CA THR A 190 -6.51 -10.59 -25.09
C THR A 190 -5.65 -10.16 -26.28
N SER A 191 -6.10 -9.15 -27.04
CA SER A 191 -5.31 -8.59 -28.14
C SER A 191 -4.14 -7.77 -27.58
N LEU A 192 -2.95 -8.02 -28.12
CA LEU A 192 -1.73 -7.28 -27.81
C LEU A 192 -1.31 -6.34 -28.95
N ASP A 193 -2.16 -6.07 -29.95
CA ASP A 193 -1.76 -5.35 -31.17
C ASP A 193 -1.30 -3.91 -30.90
N LYS A 194 -1.80 -3.30 -29.83
CA LYS A 194 -1.42 -1.96 -29.37
C LYS A 194 -0.28 -1.96 -28.36
N TRP A 195 0.20 -3.15 -27.98
CA TRP A 195 1.27 -3.34 -27.02
C TRP A 195 2.55 -3.73 -27.73
N LYS A 196 3.59 -2.90 -27.60
CA LYS A 196 4.94 -3.24 -28.07
C LYS A 196 5.53 -4.26 -27.11
N THR A 197 5.34 -5.55 -27.43
CA THR A 197 5.69 -6.65 -26.53
C THR A 197 7.15 -7.09 -26.69
N THR A 198 7.91 -7.03 -25.59
CA THR A 198 9.28 -7.56 -25.48
C THR A 198 9.32 -8.72 -24.50
N VAL A 199 10.07 -9.77 -24.82
CA VAL A 199 10.23 -10.97 -23.97
C VAL A 199 11.70 -11.28 -23.81
N SER A 200 12.13 -11.57 -22.58
CA SER A 200 13.49 -12.03 -22.30
C SER A 200 13.53 -12.96 -21.08
N GLY A 201 14.58 -13.78 -20.97
CA GLY A 201 14.96 -14.43 -19.73
C GLY A 201 16.24 -13.80 -19.18
N LYS A 202 16.43 -13.89 -17.86
CA LYS A 202 17.63 -13.40 -17.18
C LYS A 202 18.35 -14.49 -16.38
N GLY A 203 17.85 -15.72 -16.42
CA GLY A 203 18.28 -16.77 -15.51
C GLY A 203 18.32 -16.24 -14.07
N GLU A 204 19.45 -16.49 -13.40
CA GLU A 204 19.73 -16.05 -12.03
C GLU A 204 20.43 -14.69 -11.93
N THR A 205 20.79 -14.07 -13.06
CA THR A 205 21.69 -12.89 -13.09
C THR A 205 21.10 -11.61 -12.48
N GLN A 206 19.79 -11.60 -12.23
CA GLN A 206 19.06 -10.49 -11.62
C GLN A 206 18.18 -11.04 -10.49
N PRO A 207 18.75 -11.42 -9.33
CA PRO A 207 17.98 -11.91 -8.20
C PRO A 207 17.15 -10.77 -7.61
N LYS A 208 15.89 -11.06 -7.25
CA LYS A 208 15.04 -10.13 -6.49
C LYS A 208 15.55 -10.00 -5.06
N ILE A 209 15.94 -11.12 -4.45
CA ILE A 209 16.58 -11.18 -3.14
C ILE A 209 17.94 -11.84 -3.34
N ASN A 210 19.01 -11.08 -3.11
CA ASN A 210 20.39 -11.56 -3.22
C ASN A 210 20.79 -12.37 -1.97
N ASP A 211 20.22 -13.57 -1.83
CA ASP A 211 20.42 -14.50 -0.73
C ASP A 211 20.18 -15.94 -1.23
N THR A 212 20.71 -16.93 -0.52
CA THR A 212 20.69 -18.36 -0.89
C THR A 212 19.75 -19.17 0.00
N THR A 213 18.81 -18.51 0.69
CA THR A 213 17.77 -19.16 1.48
C THR A 213 16.63 -19.67 0.59
N ASP A 214 15.90 -20.69 1.01
CA ASP A 214 14.78 -21.23 0.22
C ASP A 214 13.69 -20.18 -0.04
N GLN A 215 13.48 -19.26 0.90
CA GLN A 215 12.58 -18.12 0.73
C GLN A 215 13.09 -17.16 -0.36
N ALA A 216 14.39 -16.83 -0.36
CA ALA A 216 14.98 -15.99 -1.40
C ALA A 216 14.91 -16.67 -2.78
N ARG A 217 15.18 -17.97 -2.86
CA ARG A 217 15.04 -18.76 -4.09
C ARG A 217 13.61 -18.76 -4.62
N ALA A 218 12.62 -18.97 -3.75
CA ALA A 218 11.21 -18.89 -4.14
C ALA A 218 10.83 -17.51 -4.69
N ALA A 219 11.31 -16.43 -4.05
CA ALA A 219 11.10 -15.08 -4.55
C ALA A 219 11.84 -14.80 -5.88
N ASN A 220 13.00 -15.41 -6.10
CA ASN A 220 13.81 -15.27 -7.33
C ASN A 220 13.25 -16.05 -8.52
N ARG A 221 12.52 -17.15 -8.28
CA ARG A 221 11.77 -17.90 -9.29
C ARG A 221 10.48 -17.15 -9.67
N ARG A 222 10.56 -16.15 -10.54
CA ARG A 222 9.39 -15.36 -10.97
C ARG A 222 9.36 -15.06 -12.48
N VAL A 223 8.19 -14.64 -12.94
CA VAL A 223 8.04 -13.90 -14.20
C VAL A 223 7.46 -12.52 -13.89
N GLU A 224 8.14 -11.47 -14.34
CA GLU A 224 7.68 -10.09 -14.20
C GLU A 224 7.05 -9.62 -15.51
N ILE A 225 5.85 -9.05 -15.41
CA ILE A 225 5.08 -8.52 -16.54
C ILE A 225 4.85 -7.04 -16.28
N THR A 226 5.56 -6.18 -17.01
CA THR A 226 5.48 -4.72 -16.86
C THR A 226 4.73 -4.11 -18.02
N LEU A 227 3.63 -3.43 -17.70
CA LEU A 227 2.82 -2.63 -18.61
C LEU A 227 3.22 -1.16 -18.43
N THR A 228 3.57 -0.47 -19.51
CA THR A 228 3.77 1.00 -19.49
C THR A 228 2.78 1.63 -20.46
N PRO A 229 1.58 2.00 -20.00
CA PRO A 229 0.55 2.54 -20.87
C PRO A 229 0.92 3.93 -21.39
N THR A 230 0.58 4.21 -22.65
CA THR A 230 0.90 5.50 -23.31
C THR A 230 0.23 6.71 -22.62
N GLY A 231 -0.86 6.49 -21.90
CA GLY A 231 -1.62 7.54 -21.20
C GLY A 231 -1.43 7.57 -19.68
N GLY A 232 -0.40 6.90 -19.14
CA GLY A 232 -0.25 6.69 -17.71
C GLY A 232 -1.09 5.53 -17.17
N THR A 233 -0.92 5.23 -15.90
CA THR A 233 -1.49 4.04 -15.22
C THR A 233 -2.90 4.24 -14.69
N THR A 234 -3.45 5.46 -14.80
CA THR A 234 -4.85 5.72 -14.46
C THR A 234 -5.77 5.03 -15.48
N PRO A 235 -6.72 4.18 -15.05
CA PRO A 235 -7.65 3.52 -15.96
C PRO A 235 -8.48 4.54 -16.75
N LYS A 236 -8.54 4.39 -18.09
CA LYS A 236 -9.26 5.34 -18.98
C LYS A 236 -10.77 5.11 -19.08
N LYS A 237 -11.30 4.06 -18.46
CA LYS A 237 -12.75 3.82 -18.34
C LYS A 237 -13.21 4.18 -16.93
N ASN A 238 -14.36 4.87 -16.82
CA ASN A 238 -15.17 5.04 -15.61
C ASN A 238 -15.66 3.72 -14.97
N THR A 239 -15.08 2.59 -15.34
CA THR A 239 -15.05 1.44 -14.47
C THR A 239 -14.08 1.80 -13.34
N THR A 240 -14.62 2.25 -12.20
CA THR A 240 -14.12 1.82 -10.89
C THR A 240 -13.54 0.42 -11.05
N PRO A 241 -12.36 0.06 -10.50
CA PRO A 241 -11.88 -1.32 -10.54
C PRO A 241 -13.02 -2.21 -10.10
N THR A 242 -13.74 -2.73 -11.07
CA THR A 242 -14.83 -3.63 -10.88
C THR A 242 -14.06 -4.92 -11.01
N PRO A 243 -13.95 -5.70 -9.94
CA PRO A 243 -13.47 -7.07 -10.07
C PRO A 243 -14.21 -7.62 -11.28
N ASN A 244 -13.47 -8.09 -12.28
CA ASN A 244 -14.04 -8.55 -13.54
C ASN A 244 -15.35 -9.27 -13.24
N ASN A 245 -16.47 -8.70 -13.68
CA ASN A 245 -17.77 -9.37 -13.61
C ASN A 245 -17.84 -10.46 -14.70
N THR A 246 -16.73 -11.18 -14.89
CA THR A 246 -16.80 -12.60 -15.15
C THR A 246 -17.38 -13.21 -13.88
N THR A 247 -18.49 -13.91 -14.03
CA THR A 247 -18.92 -15.01 -13.17
C THR A 247 -17.75 -15.95 -12.91
N SER A 248 -16.86 -15.55 -12.02
CA SER A 248 -15.98 -16.43 -11.29
C SER A 248 -16.90 -17.15 -10.31
N SER A 249 -17.30 -18.35 -10.73
CA SER A 249 -17.80 -19.39 -9.85
C SER A 249 -16.77 -19.83 -8.79
N GLY A 250 -15.61 -19.18 -8.71
CA GLY A 250 -14.82 -19.14 -7.50
C GLY A 250 -15.49 -18.19 -6.52
N SER A 251 -16.38 -18.73 -5.68
CA SER A 251 -16.50 -18.27 -4.31
C SER A 251 -15.10 -18.34 -3.69
N GLY A 252 -14.29 -17.31 -3.90
CA GLY A 252 -12.96 -17.21 -3.32
C GLY A 252 -13.15 -17.04 -1.83
N LYS A 253 -13.28 -18.16 -1.13
CA LYS A 253 -13.38 -18.20 0.32
C LYS A 253 -12.22 -17.35 0.85
N LEU A 254 -12.52 -16.31 1.61
CA LEU A 254 -11.48 -15.56 2.33
C LEU A 254 -10.63 -16.56 3.13
N PRO A 255 -9.31 -16.35 3.26
CA PRO A 255 -8.49 -17.22 4.09
C PRO A 255 -9.08 -17.30 5.48
N ASP A 256 -8.94 -18.44 6.15
CA ASP A 256 -9.43 -18.55 7.53
C ASP A 256 -8.73 -17.50 8.41
N PRO A 257 -9.48 -16.78 9.27
CA PRO A 257 -8.90 -15.77 10.14
C PRO A 257 -7.89 -16.40 11.10
N GLN A 258 -6.75 -15.74 11.30
CA GLN A 258 -5.65 -16.28 12.11
C GLN A 258 -5.66 -15.78 13.57
N GLY A 259 -6.69 -15.03 13.94
CA GLY A 259 -6.92 -14.48 15.28
C GLY A 259 -8.39 -14.09 15.50
N PRO A 260 -8.70 -13.31 16.54
CA PRO A 260 -10.06 -12.89 16.85
C PRO A 260 -10.74 -12.16 15.68
N VAL A 261 -12.06 -12.32 15.59
CA VAL A 261 -12.87 -11.74 14.52
C VAL A 261 -14.05 -11.00 15.12
N ALA A 262 -14.30 -9.80 14.62
CA ALA A 262 -15.51 -9.04 14.92
C ALA A 262 -15.96 -8.25 13.69
N LYS A 263 -17.11 -7.59 13.77
CA LYS A 263 -17.44 -6.55 12.78
C LYS A 263 -16.59 -5.30 13.04
N GLY A 264 -16.30 -4.52 12.00
CA GLY A 264 -15.53 -3.27 12.09
C GLY A 264 -15.95 -2.36 13.25
N PRO A 265 -17.24 -1.95 13.34
CA PRO A 265 -17.74 -1.11 14.44
C PRO A 265 -17.72 -1.77 15.82
N GLU A 266 -17.80 -3.10 15.88
CA GLU A 266 -17.82 -3.86 17.14
C GLU A 266 -16.39 -4.01 17.71
N GLY A 267 -15.41 -4.20 16.82
CA GLY A 267 -13.99 -4.27 17.16
C GLY A 267 -13.55 -5.56 17.83
N VAL A 268 -12.24 -5.75 17.87
CA VAL A 268 -11.58 -6.85 18.59
C VAL A 268 -10.79 -6.30 19.77
N THR A 269 -10.69 -7.05 20.86
CA THR A 269 -9.73 -6.74 21.93
C THR A 269 -8.56 -7.71 21.86
N LEU A 270 -7.34 -7.17 21.85
CA LEU A 270 -6.09 -7.92 21.88
C LEU A 270 -5.26 -7.49 23.09
N THR A 271 -4.50 -8.42 23.65
CA THR A 271 -3.55 -8.09 24.72
C THR A 271 -2.17 -7.91 24.10
N THR A 272 -1.59 -6.72 24.27
CA THR A 272 -0.22 -6.42 23.84
C THR A 272 0.72 -6.36 25.04
N LYS A 273 1.96 -6.85 24.86
CA LYS A 273 2.99 -6.92 25.90
C LYS A 273 4.30 -6.36 25.35
N GLY A 274 4.81 -5.32 26.00
CA GLY A 274 6.17 -4.81 25.84
C GLY A 274 7.08 -5.30 26.96
N LEU A 275 8.31 -4.78 27.01
CA LEU A 275 9.30 -5.14 28.04
C LEU A 275 8.79 -4.88 29.48
N ASN A 276 8.10 -3.76 29.69
CA ASN A 276 7.62 -3.31 31.01
C ASN A 276 6.15 -2.87 31.00
N THR A 277 5.44 -3.10 29.90
CA THR A 277 4.07 -2.61 29.69
C THR A 277 3.18 -3.74 29.22
N GLN A 278 1.95 -3.79 29.70
CA GLN A 278 0.91 -4.69 29.22
C GLN A 278 -0.41 -3.94 29.18
N GLY A 279 -1.16 -4.15 28.10
CA GLY A 279 -2.48 -3.56 27.97
C GLY A 279 -3.40 -4.33 27.05
N ASP A 280 -4.68 -4.26 27.36
CA ASP A 280 -5.75 -4.72 26.48
C ASP A 280 -6.15 -3.56 25.58
N VAL A 281 -6.06 -3.75 24.27
CA VAL A 281 -6.37 -2.76 23.24
C VAL A 281 -7.58 -3.22 22.45
N THR A 282 -8.65 -2.45 22.48
CA THR A 282 -9.77 -2.62 21.57
C THR A 282 -9.51 -1.84 20.28
N ILE A 283 -9.53 -2.53 19.14
CA ILE A 283 -9.35 -1.95 17.81
C ILE A 283 -10.69 -2.00 17.09
N THR A 284 -11.21 -0.83 16.70
CA THR A 284 -12.42 -0.70 15.88
C THR A 284 -12.13 0.07 14.60
N LEU A 285 -12.96 -0.19 13.59
CA LEU A 285 -13.01 0.59 12.36
C LEU A 285 -14.49 0.75 11.99
N ASP A 286 -15.07 1.89 12.38
CA ASP A 286 -16.51 2.15 12.24
C ASP A 286 -16.96 2.15 10.77
N HIS A 287 -16.19 2.80 9.90
CA HIS A 287 -16.42 2.84 8.47
C HIS A 287 -15.16 3.29 7.73
N LEU A 288 -15.19 3.15 6.41
CA LEU A 288 -14.27 3.77 5.47
C LEU A 288 -15.00 4.83 4.65
N THR A 289 -14.29 5.89 4.27
CA THR A 289 -14.82 6.94 3.39
C THR A 289 -14.14 6.84 2.02
N ARG A 290 -14.93 6.61 0.97
CA ARG A 290 -14.47 6.57 -0.42
C ARG A 290 -14.21 7.98 -0.92
N ALA A 291 -13.02 8.20 -1.45
CA ALA A 291 -12.59 9.43 -2.10
C ALA A 291 -11.63 9.12 -3.25
N GLY A 292 -11.98 9.49 -4.49
CA GLY A 292 -11.06 9.44 -5.64
C GLY A 292 -10.47 8.06 -5.99
N GLY A 293 -11.20 6.96 -5.75
CA GLY A 293 -10.66 5.61 -5.96
C GLY A 293 -9.74 5.12 -4.82
N TYR A 294 -9.79 5.80 -3.68
CA TYR A 294 -9.17 5.40 -2.43
C TYR A 294 -10.22 5.30 -1.31
N LEU A 295 -9.89 4.56 -0.27
CA LEU A 295 -10.64 4.48 0.98
C LEU A 295 -9.82 5.11 2.10
N LEU A 296 -10.40 6.09 2.78
CA LEU A 296 -9.83 6.75 3.94
C LEU A 296 -10.43 6.12 5.19
N GLY A 297 -9.59 5.60 6.10
CA GLY A 297 -10.06 5.03 7.35
C GLY A 297 -9.29 5.54 8.55
N THR A 298 -10.02 5.67 9.65
CA THR A 298 -9.48 6.05 10.95
C THR A 298 -9.78 4.92 11.91
N LEU A 299 -8.80 4.03 12.11
CA LEU A 299 -8.93 3.00 13.14
C LEU A 299 -8.88 3.68 14.51
N THR A 300 -9.65 3.15 15.45
CA THR A 300 -9.66 3.61 16.83
C THR A 300 -9.04 2.54 17.72
N CYS A 301 -7.96 2.86 18.41
CA CYS A 301 -7.28 1.99 19.36
C CYS A 301 -7.55 2.49 20.77
N THR A 302 -8.32 1.73 21.55
CA THR A 302 -8.69 2.08 22.93
C THR A 302 -8.01 1.15 23.91
N VAL A 303 -7.13 1.69 24.76
CA VAL A 303 -6.47 0.93 25.82
C VAL A 303 -7.36 0.91 27.05
N LYS A 304 -7.71 -0.30 27.51
CA LYS A 304 -8.56 -0.49 28.69
C LYS A 304 -7.92 0.05 29.96
N ASP A 305 -8.77 0.55 30.85
CA ASP A 305 -8.39 0.94 32.22
C ASP A 305 -7.69 -0.21 32.94
N GLY A 306 -6.65 0.12 33.72
CA GLY A 306 -5.83 -0.85 34.44
C GLY A 306 -4.63 -1.39 33.65
N SER A 307 -4.49 -1.04 32.37
CA SER A 307 -3.28 -1.32 31.58
C SER A 307 -2.10 -0.51 32.10
N THR A 308 -0.88 -1.08 32.07
CA THR A 308 0.36 -0.37 32.40
C THR A 308 0.99 0.35 31.20
N GLY A 309 0.42 0.10 30.01
CA GLY A 309 0.77 0.69 28.72
C GLY A 309 0.64 -0.35 27.61
N ALA A 310 0.46 0.09 26.37
CA ALA A 310 0.23 -0.77 25.21
C ALA A 310 1.13 -0.33 24.05
N PRO A 311 2.13 -1.15 23.64
CA PRO A 311 2.81 -0.91 22.37
C PRO A 311 1.82 -1.20 21.24
N LEU A 312 1.59 -0.20 20.38
CA LEU A 312 0.60 -0.29 19.31
C LEU A 312 1.18 -0.89 18.03
N HIS A 313 2.45 -0.63 17.71
CA HIS A 313 3.06 -1.12 16.46
C HIS A 313 2.85 -2.62 16.21
N PRO A 314 2.95 -3.56 17.18
CA PRO A 314 2.78 -4.98 16.90
C PRO A 314 1.38 -5.38 16.45
N LEU A 315 0.39 -4.52 16.70
CA LEU A 315 -1.01 -4.70 16.31
C LEU A 315 -1.30 -4.12 14.93
N LEU A 316 -0.33 -3.48 14.28
CA LEU A 316 -0.54 -2.59 13.13
C LEU A 316 0.53 -2.75 12.04
N ASP A 317 1.72 -3.23 12.37
CA ASP A 317 2.87 -3.39 11.47
C ASP A 317 2.76 -4.58 10.53
N ASP A 318 3.46 -4.53 9.39
CA ASP A 318 3.58 -5.66 8.49
C ASP A 318 4.36 -6.81 9.18
N PRO A 319 3.72 -7.97 9.41
CA PRO A 319 4.34 -9.07 10.14
C PRO A 319 5.34 -9.88 9.29
N GLU A 320 5.50 -9.58 8.01
CA GLU A 320 6.35 -10.35 7.08
C GLU A 320 7.75 -9.77 6.89
N THR A 321 7.98 -8.50 7.25
CA THR A 321 9.23 -7.80 6.93
C THR A 321 9.94 -7.25 8.16
N ILE A 322 11.27 -7.46 8.23
CA ILE A 322 12.16 -6.81 9.19
C ILE A 322 13.18 -5.99 8.40
N LEU A 323 13.30 -4.70 8.70
CA LEU A 323 14.24 -3.74 8.05
C LEU A 323 14.01 -3.53 6.54
N SER A 324 12.90 -4.01 5.99
CA SER A 324 12.35 -3.69 4.67
C SER A 324 10.88 -3.25 4.81
N ASN A 325 10.29 -2.76 3.73
CA ASN A 325 8.85 -2.46 3.68
C ASN A 325 8.05 -3.57 2.98
N GLN A 326 6.72 -3.41 2.91
CA GLN A 326 5.77 -4.30 2.23
C GLN A 326 6.15 -4.65 0.76
N ARG A 327 6.96 -3.81 0.11
CA ARG A 327 7.45 -4.01 -1.26
C ARG A 327 8.78 -4.77 -1.35
N SER A 328 9.32 -5.22 -0.21
CA SER A 328 10.64 -5.83 -0.07
C SER A 328 11.80 -4.88 -0.44
N GLU A 329 11.62 -3.57 -0.33
CA GLU A 329 12.70 -2.60 -0.57
C GLU A 329 13.66 -2.59 0.63
N THR A 330 14.94 -2.84 0.37
CA THR A 330 15.97 -2.91 1.40
C THR A 330 16.34 -1.53 1.94
N GLY A 331 16.58 -1.43 3.25
CA GLY A 331 17.02 -0.16 3.86
C GLY A 331 15.88 0.80 4.18
N ALA A 332 14.63 0.35 4.07
CA ALA A 332 13.42 1.10 4.35
C ALA A 332 13.18 1.35 5.86
N LEU A 333 14.20 1.83 6.59
CA LEU A 333 14.14 2.01 8.05
C LEU A 333 13.09 3.04 8.48
N SER A 334 12.66 3.95 7.61
CA SER A 334 11.58 4.90 7.91
C SER A 334 10.20 4.28 8.01
N THR A 335 10.03 3.01 7.59
CA THR A 335 8.79 2.25 7.80
C THR A 335 8.85 1.38 9.04
N LEU A 336 9.96 1.39 9.79
CA LEU A 336 10.05 0.65 11.04
C LEU A 336 9.02 1.19 12.04
N PHE A 337 8.14 0.31 12.53
CA PHE A 337 6.99 0.65 13.38
C PHE A 337 5.93 1.50 12.69
N ALA A 338 5.82 1.40 11.36
CA ALA A 338 4.68 1.89 10.63
C ALA A 338 3.44 1.02 10.88
N SER A 339 2.26 1.55 10.54
CA SER A 339 0.98 0.82 10.53
C SER A 339 0.66 0.31 9.12
N ASP A 340 1.58 -0.48 8.56
CA ASP A 340 1.54 -0.97 7.17
C ASP A 340 1.03 -2.41 7.01
N GLY A 341 0.83 -3.15 8.09
CA GLY A 341 0.25 -4.51 8.08
C GLY A 341 -1.28 -4.55 8.02
N LEU A 342 -1.94 -3.39 8.05
CA LEU A 342 -3.39 -3.29 7.97
C LEU A 342 -3.86 -3.42 6.53
N THR A 343 -4.24 -4.62 6.11
CA THR A 343 -4.60 -4.87 4.71
C THR A 343 -6.10 -5.12 4.53
N LEU A 344 -6.64 -4.80 3.36
CA LEU A 344 -8.01 -5.16 2.99
C LEU A 344 -8.03 -6.47 2.21
N LEU A 345 -9.06 -7.29 2.41
CA LEU A 345 -9.30 -8.49 1.62
C LEU A 345 -10.47 -8.28 0.68
N ALA A 346 -10.21 -8.32 -0.62
CA ALA A 346 -11.24 -8.17 -1.64
C ALA A 346 -10.84 -8.88 -2.95
N ALA A 347 -11.84 -9.43 -3.65
CA ALA A 347 -11.65 -10.02 -4.99
C ALA A 347 -10.53 -11.08 -5.12
N GLY A 348 -10.22 -11.82 -4.05
CA GLY A 348 -9.16 -12.83 -4.07
C GLY A 348 -7.75 -12.27 -3.80
N GLU A 349 -7.66 -10.98 -3.45
CA GLU A 349 -6.41 -10.27 -3.18
C GLU A 349 -6.37 -9.69 -1.77
N ARG A 350 -5.15 -9.58 -1.25
CA ARG A 350 -4.75 -8.71 -0.16
C ARG A 350 -4.32 -7.36 -0.75
N ILE A 351 -4.97 -6.30 -0.30
CA ILE A 351 -4.72 -4.92 -0.72
C ILE A 351 -4.03 -4.20 0.42
N PHE A 352 -2.80 -3.77 0.17
CA PHE A 352 -1.98 -3.08 1.16
C PHE A 352 -2.38 -1.61 1.28
N PRO A 353 -2.04 -0.93 2.39
CA PRO A 353 -2.09 0.52 2.46
C PRO A 353 -1.42 1.14 1.22
N ALA A 354 -2.09 2.10 0.62
CA ALA A 354 -1.53 2.87 -0.48
C ALA A 354 -0.25 3.55 0.00
N ASP A 355 0.73 3.69 -0.88
CA ASP A 355 2.05 4.21 -0.56
C ASP A 355 2.51 5.17 -1.65
N TYR A 356 3.70 5.73 -1.50
CA TYR A 356 4.31 6.61 -2.49
C TYR A 356 5.82 6.52 -2.36
N LEU A 357 6.53 6.66 -3.48
CA LEU A 357 7.98 6.78 -3.47
C LEU A 357 8.36 8.14 -2.89
N ASP A 358 8.99 8.13 -1.72
CA ASP A 358 9.48 9.34 -1.08
C ASP A 358 10.88 9.68 -1.60
N ALA A 359 11.05 10.93 -2.06
CA ALA A 359 12.28 11.37 -2.70
C ALA A 359 13.47 11.44 -1.74
N ASP A 360 13.24 11.73 -0.46
CA ASP A 360 14.29 11.84 0.55
C ASP A 360 14.65 10.46 1.13
N ALA A 361 13.63 9.60 1.30
CA ALA A 361 13.83 8.26 1.83
C ALA A 361 14.36 7.27 0.76
N GLU A 362 14.14 7.56 -0.52
CA GLU A 362 14.48 6.70 -1.68
C GLU A 362 13.80 5.32 -1.65
N HIS A 363 12.66 5.20 -0.95
CA HIS A 363 11.82 4.01 -0.91
C HIS A 363 10.35 4.39 -0.66
N HIS A 364 9.45 3.41 -0.79
CA HIS A 364 8.03 3.63 -0.59
C HIS A 364 7.68 3.79 0.89
N LEU A 365 6.96 4.87 1.19
CA LEU A 365 6.37 5.11 2.49
C LEU A 365 4.85 4.88 2.42
N PRO A 366 4.28 4.07 3.32
CA PRO A 366 2.83 3.87 3.39
C PRO A 366 2.11 5.15 3.83
N LEU A 367 0.91 5.37 3.29
CA LEU A 367 -0.01 6.44 3.69
C LEU A 367 -0.74 6.04 4.98
N THR A 368 0.06 5.98 6.03
CA THR A 368 -0.33 5.60 7.39
C THR A 368 0.61 6.25 8.40
N GLU A 369 0.44 5.97 9.69
CA GLU A 369 1.40 6.35 10.72
C GLU A 369 2.73 5.59 10.54
N LEU A 370 3.87 6.30 10.51
CA LEU A 370 5.19 5.71 10.21
C LEU A 370 6.07 5.40 11.44
N ARG A 371 5.69 5.89 12.64
CA ARG A 371 6.55 5.84 13.84
C ARG A 371 5.76 5.65 15.12
N LEU A 372 5.08 4.52 15.27
CA LEU A 372 4.31 4.20 16.47
C LEU A 372 5.20 3.66 17.60
N LEU A 373 6.08 4.53 18.10
CA LEU A 373 7.08 4.21 19.13
C LEU A 373 6.51 4.25 20.55
N ASP A 374 5.56 5.14 20.80
CA ASP A 374 5.07 5.40 22.14
C ASP A 374 4.10 4.31 22.62
N ASN A 375 4.25 3.94 23.88
CA ASN A 375 3.28 3.07 24.55
C ASN A 375 2.06 3.90 24.93
N LEU A 376 0.90 3.54 24.38
CA LEU A 376 -0.35 4.18 24.75
C LEU A 376 -0.71 3.74 26.18
N LYS A 377 -0.86 4.70 27.11
CA LYS A 377 -1.14 4.40 28.52
C LYS A 377 -2.58 3.92 28.72
N THR A 378 -3.52 4.85 28.74
CA THR A 378 -4.96 4.62 28.89
C THR A 378 -5.70 5.64 28.04
N GLY A 379 -6.85 5.26 27.48
CA GLY A 379 -7.63 6.12 26.60
C GLY A 379 -7.53 5.69 25.14
N THR A 380 -7.82 6.61 24.24
CA THR A 380 -8.03 6.33 22.82
C THR A 380 -7.05 7.11 21.96
N THR A 381 -6.48 6.43 20.97
CA THR A 381 -5.81 7.09 19.84
C THR A 381 -6.45 6.64 18.54
N THR A 382 -6.15 7.34 17.46
CA THR A 382 -6.55 6.93 16.12
C THR A 382 -5.35 6.66 15.22
N ILE A 383 -5.57 5.83 14.20
CA ILE A 383 -4.58 5.46 13.19
C ILE A 383 -5.23 5.72 11.83
N CYS A 384 -4.65 6.64 11.06
CA CYS A 384 -5.13 7.04 9.75
C CYS A 384 -4.50 6.12 8.71
N THR A 385 -5.29 5.50 7.86
CA THR A 385 -4.75 4.68 6.78
C THR A 385 -5.54 4.93 5.50
N VAL A 386 -4.81 5.01 4.39
CA VAL A 386 -5.38 5.13 3.05
C VAL A 386 -5.18 3.81 2.31
N TRP A 387 -6.25 3.26 1.74
CA TRP A 387 -6.17 2.07 0.89
C TRP A 387 -6.63 2.40 -0.54
N PRO A 388 -6.15 1.66 -1.55
CA PRO A 388 -6.85 1.55 -2.82
C PRO A 388 -8.29 1.07 -2.60
N ASP A 389 -9.25 1.63 -3.34
CA ASP A 389 -10.66 1.22 -3.25
C ASP A 389 -10.95 0.00 -4.14
N PRO A 390 -11.29 -1.17 -3.56
CA PRO A 390 -11.69 -2.35 -4.33
C PRO A 390 -13.13 -2.29 -4.86
N GLY A 391 -13.88 -1.22 -4.55
CA GLY A 391 -15.32 -1.13 -4.81
C GLY A 391 -16.17 -1.82 -3.74
N GLY A 392 -17.47 -1.86 -3.97
CA GLY A 392 -18.46 -2.43 -3.04
C GLY A 392 -18.84 -1.50 -1.88
N ASP A 393 -19.81 -1.95 -1.07
CA ASP A 393 -20.36 -1.15 0.04
C ASP A 393 -19.83 -1.59 1.41
N THR A 394 -19.13 -2.73 1.47
CA THR A 394 -18.46 -3.22 2.67
C THR A 394 -17.13 -3.88 2.33
N THR A 395 -16.23 -3.96 3.30
CA THR A 395 -14.95 -4.67 3.16
C THR A 395 -14.56 -5.42 4.44
N THR A 396 -13.45 -6.15 4.36
CA THR A 396 -12.80 -6.86 5.47
C THR A 396 -11.37 -6.37 5.62
N LEU A 397 -10.99 -5.92 6.81
CA LEU A 397 -9.61 -5.63 7.19
C LEU A 397 -9.03 -6.85 7.88
N ASP A 398 -7.80 -7.20 7.52
CA ASP A 398 -7.06 -8.35 8.03
C ASP A 398 -5.63 -7.92 8.41
N HIS A 399 -5.26 -8.24 9.64
CA HIS A 399 -3.88 -8.19 10.14
C HIS A 399 -3.45 -9.64 10.41
N PRO A 400 -2.68 -10.27 9.51
CA PRO A 400 -2.38 -11.69 9.59
C PRO A 400 -1.24 -11.98 10.60
N LYS A 401 -1.01 -13.26 10.89
CA LYS A 401 0.27 -13.70 11.46
C LYS A 401 1.32 -13.69 10.36
N GLY A 402 2.56 -13.41 10.72
CA GLY A 402 3.68 -13.45 9.80
C GLY A 402 4.94 -13.95 10.48
N LYS A 403 6.02 -14.08 9.70
CA LYS A 403 7.31 -14.61 10.16
C LYS A 403 7.86 -13.84 11.37
N TYR A 404 7.57 -12.54 11.43
CA TYR A 404 8.09 -11.61 12.42
C TYR A 404 7.00 -11.00 13.30
N SER A 405 5.74 -11.46 13.18
CA SER A 405 4.67 -10.99 14.07
C SER A 405 4.98 -11.30 15.53
N THR A 406 4.68 -10.35 16.41
CA THR A 406 4.54 -10.65 17.83
C THR A 406 3.38 -11.67 18.01
N PRO A 407 3.51 -12.66 18.92
CA PRO A 407 2.42 -13.61 19.16
C PRO A 407 1.11 -12.93 19.55
N ASP A 408 -0.01 -13.52 19.13
CA ASP A 408 -1.37 -13.10 19.49
C ASP A 408 -1.78 -11.68 19.07
N THR A 409 -1.11 -11.12 18.05
CA THR A 409 -1.47 -9.79 17.51
C THR A 409 -2.33 -9.82 16.25
N ALA A 410 -2.48 -10.98 15.60
CA ALA A 410 -3.32 -11.11 14.41
C ALA A 410 -4.82 -10.99 14.72
N TYR A 411 -5.59 -10.38 13.82
CA TYR A 411 -7.03 -10.22 13.95
C TYR A 411 -7.71 -9.88 12.62
N ARG A 412 -9.06 -9.93 12.63
CA ARG A 412 -9.87 -9.54 11.49
C ARG A 412 -11.08 -8.69 11.88
N LEU A 413 -11.29 -7.61 11.14
CA LEU A 413 -12.49 -6.79 11.20
C LEU A 413 -13.30 -7.00 9.91
N THR A 414 -14.51 -7.51 10.05
CA THR A 414 -15.42 -7.84 8.93
C THR A 414 -16.53 -6.81 8.77
N ASN A 415 -17.24 -6.82 7.65
CA ASN A 415 -18.44 -6.00 7.43
C ASN A 415 -18.22 -4.51 7.73
N ILE A 416 -17.04 -3.98 7.40
CA ILE A 416 -16.72 -2.57 7.57
C ILE A 416 -17.50 -1.80 6.49
N PRO A 417 -18.43 -0.91 6.84
CA PRO A 417 -19.18 -0.11 5.87
C PRO A 417 -18.26 0.84 5.09
N ILE A 418 -18.52 1.00 3.80
CA ILE A 418 -17.88 2.02 2.95
C ILE A 418 -18.92 3.09 2.63
N LYS A 419 -18.62 4.34 2.97
CA LYS A 419 -19.46 5.51 2.72
C LYS A 419 -18.82 6.36 1.62
N ASN A 420 -19.62 7.05 0.81
CA ASN A 420 -19.09 8.02 -0.14
C ASN A 420 -18.83 9.36 0.55
N SER A 421 -17.72 10.02 0.19
CA SER A 421 -17.34 11.36 0.68
C SER A 421 -18.32 12.46 0.29
#